data_AF-A0A7Y1YBV4-F1
#
_entry.id   AF-A0A7Y1YBV4-F1
#
_cell.length_a   1.000
_cell.length_b   1.000
_cell.length_c   1.000
_cell.angle_alpha   90.00
_cell.angle_beta   90.00
_cell.angle_gamma   90.00
#
_symmetry.space_group_name_H-M   'P 1'
#
loop_
_entity.id
_entity.type
_entity.pdbx_description
1 polymer ?
#
loop_
_entity_poly.entity_id
_entity_poly.type
_entity_poly.pdbx_seq_one_letter_code
_entity_poly.pdbx_strand_id
1 'polypeptide(L)' 'MAVTKWSVSVDEDLASRVEARVGDRGLSGFVARAVAHELERDLLDEYLTELDDEFGEVPSGLVEQIDNAWPS' A
#
# COMPACT_ATOMS: atom_id res chain seq x y z
N MET A 1 8.93 -22.08 5.98
CA MET A 1 8.47 -21.36 4.76
C MET A 1 9.63 -21.34 3.79
N ALA A 2 9.41 -21.67 2.52
CA ALA A 2 10.46 -21.59 1.50
C ALA A 2 10.69 -20.13 1.10
N VAL A 3 11.94 -19.75 0.82
CA VAL A 3 12.31 -18.39 0.41
C VAL A 3 12.89 -18.45 -1.00
N THR A 4 12.42 -17.56 -1.88
CA THR A 4 12.94 -17.39 -3.25
C THR A 4 13.78 -16.13 -3.32
N LYS A 5 15.01 -16.23 -3.85
CA LYS A 5 15.89 -15.07 -4.06
C LYS A 5 15.67 -14.49 -5.44
N TRP A 6 15.44 -13.19 -5.50
CA TRP A 6 15.43 -12.41 -6.75
C TRP A 6 16.60 -11.43 -6.76
N SER A 7 17.09 -11.10 -7.95
CA SER A 7 18.10 -10.06 -8.18
C SER A 7 17.47 -8.98 -9.04
N VAL A 8 17.43 -7.76 -8.52
CA VAL A 8 16.85 -6.59 -9.19
C VAL A 8 17.84 -5.44 -9.15
N SER A 9 17.90 -4.67 -10.23
CA SER A 9 18.67 -3.43 -10.25
C SER A 9 17.82 -2.30 -9.69
N VAL A 10 18.42 -1.46 -8.87
CA VAL A 10 17.79 -0.28 -8.28
C VAL A 10 18.69 0.93 -8.53
N ASP A 11 18.09 2.11 -8.47
CA ASP A 11 18.82 3.37 -8.53
C ASP A 11 19.83 3.48 -7.36
N GLU A 12 21.01 4.05 -7.61
CA GLU A 12 22.09 4.14 -6.63
C GLU A 12 21.75 5.06 -5.45
N ASP A 13 21.03 6.16 -5.69
CA ASP A 13 20.56 7.05 -4.62
C ASP A 13 19.54 6.33 -3.74
N LEU A 14 18.63 5.58 -4.37
CA LEU A 14 17.66 4.77 -3.64
C LEU A 14 18.34 3.70 -2.78
N ALA A 15 19.32 2.98 -3.35
CA ALA A 15 20.09 1.98 -2.62
C ALA A 15 20.77 2.60 -1.40
N SER A 16 21.48 3.72 -1.59
CA SER A 16 22.18 4.46 -0.53
C SER A 16 21.24 4.90 0.59
N ARG A 17 20.05 5.41 0.23
CA ARG A 17 19.03 5.84 1.20
C ARG A 17 18.47 4.67 2.01
N VAL A 18 18.23 3.53 1.37
CA VAL A 18 17.75 2.33 2.07
C VAL A 18 18.84 1.80 3.00
N GLU A 19 20.08 1.69 2.54
CA GLU A 19 21.21 1.24 3.34
C GLU A 19 21.42 2.13 4.57
N ALA A 20 21.37 3.45 4.41
CA ALA A 20 21.44 4.40 5.53
C ALA A 20 20.28 4.23 6.55
N ARG A 21 19.11 3.80 6.09
CA ARG A 21 17.91 3.60 6.92
C ARG A 21 17.95 2.29 7.71
N VAL A 22 18.46 1.20 7.12
CA VAL A 22 18.28 -0.18 7.64
C VAL A 22 19.58 -0.86 8.04
N GLY A 23 20.73 -0.33 7.63
CA GLY A 23 22.05 -0.90 7.85
C GLY A 23 22.32 -2.21 7.11
N ASP A 24 23.54 -2.74 7.25
CA ASP A 24 24.09 -3.85 6.44
C ASP A 24 23.28 -5.15 6.48
N ARG A 25 22.50 -5.39 7.55
CA ARG A 25 21.75 -6.64 7.75
C ARG A 25 20.23 -6.48 7.58
N GLY A 26 19.76 -5.25 7.39
CA GLY A 26 18.33 -4.93 7.34
C GLY A 26 17.72 -4.95 5.94
N LEU A 27 18.54 -4.96 4.89
CA LEU A 27 18.08 -4.73 3.51
C LEU A 27 17.04 -5.75 3.05
N SER A 28 17.33 -7.05 3.15
CA SER A 28 16.43 -8.09 2.65
C SER A 28 15.06 -8.08 3.35
N GLY A 29 15.05 -7.89 4.67
CA GLY A 29 13.81 -7.82 5.45
C GLY A 29 13.05 -6.50 5.25
N PHE A 30 13.75 -5.43 4.90
CA PHE A 30 13.11 -4.18 4.49
C PHE A 30 12.44 -4.33 3.12
N VAL A 31 13.17 -4.85 2.13
CA VAL A 31 12.64 -5.05 0.77
C VAL A 31 11.44 -5.99 0.79
N ALA A 32 11.51 -7.11 1.52
CA ALA A 32 10.38 -8.04 1.61
C ALA A 32 9.11 -7.38 2.18
N ARG A 33 9.24 -6.53 3.21
CA ARG A 33 8.11 -5.78 3.77
C ARG A 33 7.62 -4.69 2.83
N ALA A 34 8.53 -3.97 2.18
CA ALA A 34 8.17 -2.92 1.22
C ALA A 34 7.37 -3.51 0.05
N VAL A 35 7.81 -4.64 -0.52
CA VAL A 35 7.10 -5.34 -1.59
C VAL A 35 5.74 -5.84 -1.12
N ALA A 36 5.65 -6.40 0.10
CA ALA A 36 4.36 -6.83 0.65
C ALA A 36 3.37 -5.67 0.82
N HIS A 37 3.83 -4.52 1.33
CA HIS A 37 2.98 -3.34 1.46
C HIS A 37 2.58 -2.75 0.10
N GLU A 38 3.46 -2.81 -0.91
CA GLU A 38 3.12 -2.31 -2.23
C GLU A 38 2.03 -3.18 -2.89
N LEU A 39 2.15 -4.50 -2.80
CA LEU A 39 1.11 -5.42 -3.26
C LEU A 39 -0.23 -5.21 -2.53
N GLU A 40 -0.18 -4.96 -1.22
CA GLU A 40 -1.39 -4.65 -0.46
C GLU A 40 -2.05 -3.34 -0.93
N ARG A 41 -1.26 -2.32 -1.28
CA ARG A 41 -1.76 -1.05 -1.81
C ARG A 41 -2.38 -1.22 -3.20
N ASP A 42 -1.70 -1.94 -4.09
CA ASP A 42 -2.23 -2.24 -5.42
C ASP A 42 -3.59 -2.94 -5.33
N LEU A 43 -3.72 -3.93 -4.43
CA LEU A 43 -4.99 -4.62 -4.19
C LEU A 43 -6.08 -3.71 -3.62
N LEU A 44 -5.72 -2.76 -2.75
CA LEU A 44 -6.67 -1.77 -2.22
C LEU A 44 -7.13 -0.80 -3.32
N ASP A 45 -6.22 -0.34 -4.17
CA ASP A 45 -6.55 0.56 -5.28
C ASP A 45 -7.44 -0.14 -6.33
N GLU A 46 -7.16 -1.41 -6.63
CA GLU A 46 -8.03 -2.25 -7.46
C GLU A 46 -9.43 -2.36 -6.84
N TYR A 47 -9.51 -2.67 -5.54
CA TYR A 47 -10.80 -2.81 -4.86
C TYR A 47 -11.58 -1.50 -4.80
N LEU A 48 -10.92 -0.36 -4.56
CA LEU A 48 -11.57 0.95 -4.59
C LEU A 48 -12.11 1.26 -5.99
N THR A 49 -11.35 0.93 -7.04
CA THR A 49 -11.80 1.10 -8.43
C THR A 49 -13.05 0.25 -8.71
N GLU A 50 -13.09 -1.00 -8.25
CA GLU A 50 -14.28 -1.86 -8.39
C GLU A 50 -15.50 -1.26 -7.68
N LEU A 51 -15.33 -0.70 -6.48
CA LEU A 51 -16.42 -0.04 -5.75
C LEU A 51 -16.90 1.23 -6.47
N ASP A 52 -15.99 2.03 -7.01
CA ASP A 52 -16.33 3.22 -7.79
C ASP A 52 -17.08 2.84 -9.07
N ASP A 53 -16.69 1.76 -9.75
CA ASP A 53 -17.36 1.25 -10.94
C ASP A 53 -18.77 0.69 -10.61
N GLU A 54 -18.94 0.02 -9.47
CA GLU A 54 -20.22 -0.59 -9.06
C GLU A 54 -21.22 0.45 -8.53
N PHE A 55 -20.76 1.39 -7.69
CA PHE A 55 -21.63 2.29 -6.94
C PHE A 55 -21.59 3.74 -7.43
N GLY A 56 -20.54 4.15 -8.13
CA GLY A 56 -20.30 5.53 -8.54
C GLY A 56 -19.93 6.44 -7.38
N GLU A 57 -19.85 7.74 -7.67
CA GLU A 57 -19.48 8.75 -6.67
C GLU A 57 -20.50 8.83 -5.53
N VAL A 58 -19.99 9.05 -4.31
CA VAL A 58 -20.82 9.32 -3.14
C VAL A 58 -21.59 10.63 -3.36
N PRO A 59 -22.93 10.62 -3.30
CA PRO A 59 -23.72 11.83 -3.46
C PRO A 59 -23.38 12.89 -2.39
N SER A 60 -23.26 14.14 -2.82
CA SER A 60 -23.02 15.27 -1.91
C SER A 60 -24.08 15.32 -0.81
N GLY A 61 -23.67 15.41 0.45
CA GLY A 61 -24.60 15.47 1.59
C GLY A 61 -25.02 14.12 2.16
N LEU A 62 -24.64 12.99 1.52
CA LEU A 62 -25.03 11.66 2.00
C LEU A 62 -24.36 11.32 3.33
N VAL A 63 -23.07 11.61 3.47
CA VAL A 63 -22.33 11.33 4.72
C VAL A 63 -22.93 12.13 5.88
N GLU A 64 -23.17 13.42 5.70
CA GLU A 64 -23.79 14.27 6.73
C GLU A 64 -25.21 13.81 7.06
N GLN A 65 -25.97 13.35 6.07
CA GLN A 65 -27.30 12.79 6.30
C GLN A 65 -27.24 11.54 7.18
N ILE A 66 -26.31 10.62 6.91
CA ILE A 66 -26.15 9.39 7.69
C ILE A 66 -25.63 9.70 9.10
N ASP A 67 -24.65 10.60 9.24
CA ASP A 67 -24.12 11.02 10.55
C ASP A 67 -25.22 11.61 11.45
N ASN A 68 -26.11 12.43 10.89
CA ASN A 68 -27.25 12.99 11.63
C ASN A 68 -28.30 11.93 12.00
N ALA A 69 -28.41 10.86 11.21
CA ALA A 69 -29.33 9.76 11.46
C ALA A 69 -28.73 8.69 12.39
N TRP A 70 -27.43 8.74 12.67
CA TRP A 70 -26.75 7.75 13.49
C TRP A 70 -27.18 7.87 14.95
N PRO A 71 -27.70 6.80 15.57
CA PRO A 71 -28.05 6.82 16.99
C PRO A 71 -26.78 6.89 17.83
N SER A 72 -26.53 8.07 18.41
CA SER A 72 -25.51 8.31 19.45
C SER A 72 -25.83 7.59 20.75
#